data_AF-A0A3C1DTX8-F1
#
_entry.id   AF-A0A3C1DTX8-F1
#
_cell.length_a   1.000
_cell.length_b   1.000
_cell.length_c   1.000
_cell.angle_alpha   90.00
_cell.angle_beta   90.00
_cell.angle_gamma   90.00
#
_symmetry.space_group_name_H-M   'P 1'
#
loop_
_entity.id
_entity.type
_entity.pdbx_description
1 polymer ?
#
loop_
_entity_poly.entity_id
_entity_poly.type
_entity_poly.pdbx_seq_one_letter_code
_entity_poly.pdbx_strand_id
1 'polypeptide(L)'
;MGRTLAEKVWDAHVVRRAEGEPDLIYIDLHLSHEVTSPQAFDGLRAANRRVRRPDLTIATEDHNVPTTDIDKPIADPVSAAQVNALRHNADEFGIRIFPLGNVEQGIVHVVGPQLGLTQPGMTVVC
;
A
#
# COMPACT_ATOMS: atom_id res chain seq x y z
N MET A 1 3.44 -35.11 -8.04
CA MET A 1 2.12 -34.53 -7.73
C MET A 1 2.02 -33.16 -8.39
N GLY A 2 0.83 -32.74 -8.80
CA GLY A 2 0.61 -31.37 -9.27
C GLY A 2 0.64 -30.37 -8.11
N ARG A 3 1.13 -29.15 -8.35
CA ARG A 3 1.07 -28.04 -7.40
C ARG A 3 -0.15 -27.16 -7.68
N THR A 4 -0.77 -26.61 -6.64
CA THR A 4 -1.83 -25.59 -6.75
C THR A 4 -1.26 -24.27 -7.28
N LEU A 5 -2.13 -23.35 -7.69
CA LEU A 5 -1.68 -22.01 -8.11
C LEU A 5 -1.03 -21.24 -6.96
N ALA A 6 -1.60 -21.31 -5.75
CA ALA A 6 -1.06 -20.66 -4.57
C ALA A 6 0.33 -21.19 -4.21
N GLU A 7 0.53 -22.51 -4.25
CA GLU A 7 1.85 -23.13 -4.01
C GLU A 7 2.88 -22.68 -5.06
N LYS A 8 2.49 -22.61 -6.34
CA LYS A 8 3.39 -22.15 -7.42
C LYS A 8 3.82 -20.71 -7.22
N VAL A 9 2.88 -19.82 -6.87
CA VAL A 9 3.17 -18.41 -6.61
C VAL A 9 4.03 -18.30 -5.36
N TRP A 10 3.65 -18.93 -4.25
CA TRP A 10 4.43 -18.91 -3.01
C TRP A 10 5.87 -19.36 -3.22
N ASP A 11 6.07 -20.55 -3.81
CA ASP A 11 7.39 -21.11 -4.10
C ASP A 11 8.27 -20.18 -4.94
N ALA A 12 7.67 -19.45 -5.89
CA ALA A 12 8.39 -18.52 -6.75
C ALA A 12 8.90 -17.27 -6.02
N HIS A 13 8.30 -16.93 -4.86
CA HIS A 13 8.64 -15.71 -4.09
C HIS A 13 9.43 -15.99 -2.83
N VAL A 14 9.72 -17.26 -2.49
CA VAL A 14 10.55 -17.57 -1.31
C VAL A 14 11.99 -17.10 -1.53
N VAL A 15 12.45 -16.22 -0.65
CA VAL A 15 13.82 -15.69 -0.62
C VAL A 15 14.70 -16.50 0.32
N ARG A 16 14.15 -17.03 1.41
CA ARG A 16 14.87 -17.88 2.37
C ARG A 16 13.95 -18.90 3.00
N ARG A 17 14.46 -20.13 3.14
CA ARG A 17 13.92 -21.19 3.98
C ARG A 17 14.89 -21.51 5.11
N ALA A 18 14.37 -21.76 6.29
CA ALA A 18 15.14 -22.23 7.44
C ALA A 18 14.31 -23.20 8.28
N GLU A 19 14.96 -24.21 8.83
CA GLU A 19 14.29 -25.23 9.65
C GLU A 19 13.67 -24.59 10.90
N GLY A 20 12.39 -24.87 11.13
CA GLY A 20 11.65 -24.33 12.27
C GLY A 20 11.21 -22.86 12.14
N GLU A 21 11.49 -22.19 11.03
CA GLU A 21 11.09 -20.81 10.77
C GLU A 21 10.07 -20.73 9.62
N PRO A 22 9.14 -19.75 9.61
CA PRO A 22 8.33 -19.46 8.45
C PRO A 22 9.19 -19.08 7.23
N ASP A 23 8.72 -19.42 6.03
CA ASP A 23 9.34 -18.97 4.79
C ASP A 23 9.39 -17.44 4.74
N LEU A 24 10.55 -16.89 4.38
CA LEU A 24 10.67 -15.48 4.03
C LEU A 24 10.33 -15.31 2.55
N ILE A 25 9.25 -14.60 2.25
CA ILE A 25 8.83 -14.30 0.87
C ILE A 25 9.10 -12.84 0.49
N TYR A 26 9.33 -12.61 -0.81
CA TYR A 26 9.36 -11.29 -1.41
C TYR A 26 7.93 -10.82 -1.72
N ILE A 27 7.69 -9.51 -1.57
CA ILE A 27 6.41 -8.87 -1.87
C ILE A 27 6.58 -7.94 -3.08
N ASP A 28 5.81 -8.18 -4.14
CA ASP A 28 5.94 -7.45 -5.40
C ASP A 28 5.24 -6.09 -5.41
N LEU A 29 4.21 -5.91 -4.57
CA LEU A 29 3.46 -4.66 -4.51
C LEU A 29 2.89 -4.44 -3.12
N HIS A 30 3.08 -3.23 -2.61
CA HIS A 30 2.42 -2.72 -1.41
C HIS A 30 1.39 -1.69 -1.83
N LEU A 31 0.14 -1.93 -1.47
CA LEU A 31 -0.93 -0.95 -1.54
C LEU A 31 -1.10 -0.29 -0.17
N SER A 32 -1.44 0.97 -0.13
CA SER A 32 -1.55 1.73 1.11
C SER A 32 -2.69 2.74 1.04
N HIS A 33 -3.27 3.02 2.19
CA HIS A 33 -4.34 4.00 2.36
C HIS A 33 -4.22 4.67 3.74
N GLU A 34 -4.95 5.74 3.95
CA GLU A 34 -4.78 6.70 5.05
C GLU A 34 -5.12 6.16 6.45
N VAL A 35 -5.83 5.03 6.54
CA VAL A 35 -6.32 4.52 7.83
C VAL A 35 -5.24 3.76 8.59
N THR A 36 -4.56 2.82 7.92
CA THR A 36 -3.64 1.87 8.56
C THR A 36 -2.17 2.21 8.31
N SER A 37 -1.86 2.81 7.16
CA SER A 37 -0.48 3.06 6.76
C SER A 37 0.29 4.06 7.63
N PRO A 38 -0.31 5.09 8.29
CA PRO A 38 0.46 6.01 9.13
C PRO A 38 1.29 5.30 10.21
N GLN A 39 0.72 4.28 10.85
CA GLN A 39 1.42 3.49 11.86
C GLN A 39 2.61 2.72 11.26
N ALA A 40 2.50 2.23 10.03
CA ALA A 40 3.59 1.53 9.35
C ALA A 40 4.78 2.46 9.07
N PHE A 41 4.51 3.69 8.62
CA PHE A 41 5.55 4.70 8.41
C PHE A 41 6.20 5.17 9.71
N ASP A 42 5.42 5.32 10.78
CA ASP A 42 5.95 5.59 12.13
C ASP A 42 6.90 4.48 12.59
N GLY A 43 6.53 3.22 12.35
CA GLY A 43 7.39 2.07 12.62
C GLY A 43 8.70 2.10 11.84
N LEU A 44 8.68 2.51 10.56
CA LEU A 44 9.89 2.70 9.77
C LEU A 44 10.77 3.81 10.36
N ARG A 45 10.19 4.97 10.71
CA ARG A 45 10.91 6.08 11.34
C ARG A 45 11.55 5.66 12.67
N ALA A 46 10.79 5.01 13.55
CA ALA A 46 11.27 4.52 14.84
C ALA A 46 12.42 3.51 14.70
N ALA A 47 12.38 2.66 13.67
CA ALA A 47 13.43 1.70 13.35
C ALA A 47 14.60 2.29 12.53
N ASN A 48 14.59 3.60 12.24
CA ASN A 48 15.52 4.27 11.34
C ASN A 48 15.64 3.58 9.96
N ARG A 49 14.50 3.19 9.39
CA ARG A 49 14.38 2.53 8.08
C ARG A 49 13.74 3.46 7.06
N ARG A 50 13.97 3.15 5.79
CA ARG A 50 13.27 3.74 4.64
C ARG A 50 12.40 2.69 3.98
N VAL A 51 11.43 3.13 3.18
CA VAL A 51 10.71 2.23 2.26
C VAL A 51 11.73 1.66 1.28
N ARG A 52 11.84 0.33 1.21
CA ARG A 52 12.88 -0.34 0.42
C ARG A 52 12.62 -0.25 -1.10
N ARG A 53 11.35 -0.27 -1.51
CA ARG A 53 10.91 -0.19 -2.91
C ARG A 53 9.80 0.85 -3.06
N PRO A 54 10.14 2.15 -3.10
CA PRO A 54 9.13 3.19 -3.27
C PRO A 54 8.40 3.08 -4.62
N ASP A 55 9.07 2.51 -5.62
CA ASP A 55 8.53 2.20 -6.94
C ASP A 55 7.48 1.06 -6.93
N LEU A 56 7.47 0.24 -5.89
CA LEU A 56 6.50 -0.86 -5.67
C LEU A 56 5.60 -0.61 -4.45
N THR A 57 5.49 0.64 -4.01
CA THR A 57 4.62 1.04 -2.90
C THR A 57 3.74 2.19 -3.37
N ILE A 58 2.43 1.96 -3.40
CA ILE A 58 1.45 2.89 -3.96
C ILE A 58 0.43 3.23 -2.89
N ALA A 59 0.10 4.50 -2.76
CA ALA A 59 -0.96 4.98 -1.89
C ALA A 59 -2.15 5.56 -2.69
N THR A 60 -3.35 5.45 -2.13
CA THR A 60 -4.54 6.18 -2.58
C THR A 60 -5.32 6.67 -1.37
N GLU A 61 -6.08 7.74 -1.53
CA GLU A 61 -7.01 8.24 -0.52
C GLU A 61 -8.43 7.73 -0.85
N ASP A 62 -9.04 6.89 0.00
CA ASP A 62 -10.32 6.25 -0.34
C ASP A 62 -11.29 5.96 0.81
N HIS A 63 -10.87 5.94 2.08
CA HIS A 63 -11.72 5.63 3.23
C HIS A 63 -12.31 6.88 3.91
N ASN A 64 -11.50 7.94 4.02
CA ASN A 64 -11.77 9.15 4.80
C ASN A 64 -11.93 10.38 3.90
N VAL A 65 -12.33 10.15 2.65
CA VAL A 65 -12.58 11.20 1.66
C VAL A 65 -14.08 11.52 1.60
N PRO A 66 -14.48 12.80 1.56
CA PRO A 66 -15.88 13.18 1.59
C PRO A 66 -16.57 12.91 0.24
N THR A 67 -17.79 12.39 0.29
CA THR A 67 -18.62 12.21 -0.93
C THR A 67 -19.28 13.52 -1.39
N THR A 68 -19.57 14.42 -0.45
CA THR A 68 -20.17 15.74 -0.69
C THR A 68 -19.16 16.83 -0.40
N ASP A 69 -19.24 17.98 -1.07
CA ASP A 69 -18.32 19.11 -0.85
C ASP A 69 -16.84 18.71 -1.01
N ILE A 70 -16.53 17.87 -2.00
CA ILE A 70 -15.19 17.30 -2.23
C ILE A 70 -14.12 18.37 -2.53
N ASP A 71 -14.55 19.55 -2.98
CA ASP A 71 -13.74 20.73 -3.24
C ASP A 71 -13.44 21.54 -1.97
N LYS A 72 -14.06 21.20 -0.83
CA LYS A 72 -13.83 21.84 0.46
C LYS A 72 -12.86 21.03 1.33
N PRO A 73 -12.26 21.65 2.37
CA PRO A 73 -11.49 20.90 3.35
C PRO A 73 -12.31 19.79 4.02
N ILE A 74 -11.66 18.66 4.32
CA ILE A 74 -12.27 17.54 5.06
C ILE A 74 -12.72 18.05 6.43
N ALA A 75 -14.03 18.02 6.68
CA ALA A 75 -14.65 18.62 7.86
C ALA A 75 -14.35 17.84 9.14
N ASP A 76 -14.31 16.51 9.06
CA ASP A 76 -13.96 15.67 10.20
C ASP A 76 -12.46 15.76 10.49
N PRO A 77 -12.05 16.24 11.68
CA PRO A 77 -10.64 16.47 11.98
C PRO A 77 -9.81 15.18 12.04
N VAL A 78 -10.42 14.04 12.38
CA VAL A 78 -9.73 12.74 12.43
C VAL A 78 -9.41 12.27 11.01
N SER A 79 -10.40 12.31 10.13
CA SER A 79 -10.28 12.03 8.70
C SER A 79 -9.22 12.92 8.05
N ALA A 80 -9.27 14.23 8.33
CA ALA A 80 -8.30 15.20 7.84
C ALA A 80 -6.87 14.88 8.31
N ALA A 81 -6.70 14.51 9.58
CA ALA A 81 -5.40 14.15 10.13
C ALA A 81 -4.82 12.88 9.47
N GLN A 82 -5.64 11.86 9.23
CA GLN A 82 -5.21 10.62 8.57
C GLN A 82 -4.80 10.85 7.11
N VAL A 83 -5.60 11.59 6.35
CA VAL A 83 -5.27 11.96 4.96
C VAL A 83 -3.99 12.79 4.89
N ASN A 84 -3.84 13.79 5.78
CA ASN A 84 -2.63 14.59 5.83
C ASN A 84 -1.39 13.78 6.24
N ALA A 85 -1.54 12.83 7.16
CA ALA A 85 -0.46 11.91 7.54
C ALA A 85 -0.03 11.06 6.35
N LEU A 86 -0.96 10.51 5.57
CA LEU A 86 -0.63 9.75 4.35
C LEU A 86 0.13 10.62 3.33
N ARG A 87 -0.34 11.84 3.06
CA ARG A 87 0.32 12.76 2.12
C ARG A 87 1.74 13.11 2.57
N HIS A 88 1.91 13.42 3.86
CA HIS A 88 3.23 13.70 4.43
C HIS A 88 4.16 12.49 4.33
N ASN A 89 3.69 11.30 4.68
CA ASN A 89 4.47 10.08 4.56
C ASN A 89 4.82 9.76 3.10
N ALA A 90 3.89 10.00 2.16
CA ALA A 90 4.15 9.77 0.75
C ALA A 90 5.28 10.66 0.22
N ASP A 91 5.27 11.93 0.60
CA ASP A 91 6.34 12.89 0.29
C ASP A 91 7.66 12.51 0.99
N GLU A 92 7.64 12.25 2.31
CA GLU A 92 8.82 11.92 3.12
C GLU A 92 9.54 10.66 2.59
N PHE A 93 8.78 9.61 2.27
CA PHE A 93 9.33 8.31 1.86
C PHE A 93 9.42 8.15 0.34
N GLY A 94 8.99 9.14 -0.43
CA GLY A 94 9.07 9.16 -1.89
C GLY A 94 8.23 8.08 -2.57
N ILE A 95 7.06 7.74 -2.00
CA ILE A 95 6.14 6.77 -2.61
C ILE A 95 5.09 7.48 -3.46
N ARG A 96 4.60 6.82 -4.51
CA ARG A 96 3.55 7.38 -5.36
C ARG A 96 2.22 7.38 -4.61
N ILE A 97 1.50 8.50 -4.66
CA ILE A 97 0.16 8.65 -4.09
C ILE A 97 -0.83 9.19 -5.13
N PHE A 98 -2.06 8.68 -5.11
CA PHE A 98 -3.21 9.24 -5.81
C PHE A 98 -4.09 9.99 -4.81
N PRO A 99 -3.86 11.30 -4.60
CA PRO A 99 -4.60 12.07 -3.61
C PRO A 99 -6.01 12.41 -4.11
N LEU A 100 -6.87 12.87 -3.20
CA LEU A 100 -8.20 13.38 -3.50
C LEU A 100 -8.19 14.38 -4.67
N GLY A 101 -8.99 14.10 -5.70
CA GLY A 101 -9.11 14.92 -6.91
C GLY A 101 -8.15 14.52 -8.04
N ASN A 102 -7.24 13.58 -7.82
CA ASN A 102 -6.48 12.95 -8.91
C ASN A 102 -7.42 12.06 -9.76
N VAL A 103 -7.27 12.10 -11.09
CA VAL A 103 -8.07 11.29 -12.03
C VAL A 103 -7.89 9.77 -11.83
N GLU A 104 -6.75 9.36 -11.28
CA GLU A 104 -6.40 7.97 -10.98
C GLU A 104 -6.73 7.57 -9.54
N GLN A 105 -7.25 8.49 -8.73
CA GLN A 105 -7.73 8.20 -7.37
C GLN A 105 -8.95 7.27 -7.41
N GLY A 106 -9.02 6.35 -6.45
CA GLY A 106 -10.18 5.50 -6.24
C GLY A 106 -9.97 4.53 -5.09
N ILE A 107 -10.93 3.63 -4.90
CA ILE A 107 -10.85 2.54 -3.93
C ILE A 107 -9.59 1.71 -4.20
N VAL A 108 -8.79 1.43 -3.17
CA VAL A 108 -7.46 0.81 -3.30
C VAL A 108 -7.49 -0.50 -4.09
N HIS A 109 -8.53 -1.32 -3.88
CA HIS A 109 -8.72 -2.60 -4.57
C HIS A 109 -9.28 -2.47 -6.00
N VAL A 110 -9.70 -1.26 -6.41
CA VAL A 110 -10.09 -0.95 -7.79
C VAL A 110 -8.91 -0.35 -8.55
N VAL A 111 -8.20 0.61 -7.92
CA VAL A 111 -7.04 1.29 -8.51
C VAL A 111 -5.93 0.30 -8.86
N GLY A 112 -5.64 -0.66 -7.99
CA GLY A 112 -4.65 -1.72 -8.21
C GLY A 112 -4.78 -2.40 -9.59
N PRO A 113 -5.90 -3.09 -9.88
CA PRO A 113 -6.13 -3.72 -11.18
C PRO A 113 -6.40 -2.72 -12.31
N GLN A 114 -7.11 -1.62 -12.07
CA GLN A 114 -7.46 -0.65 -13.12
C GLN A 114 -6.23 -0.04 -13.80
N LEU A 115 -5.20 0.27 -13.01
CA LEU A 115 -3.94 0.84 -13.50
C LEU A 115 -2.92 -0.24 -13.92
N GLY A 116 -3.31 -1.51 -13.89
CA GLY A 116 -2.43 -2.62 -14.22
C GLY A 116 -1.29 -2.85 -13.21
N LEU A 117 -1.43 -2.39 -11.97
CA LEU A 117 -0.42 -2.56 -10.92
C LEU A 117 -0.42 -4.00 -10.40
N THR A 118 -1.60 -4.58 -10.26
CA THR A 118 -1.76 -6.00 -9.88
C THR A 118 -1.76 -6.86 -11.13
N GLN A 119 -0.82 -7.80 -11.21
CA GLN A 119 -0.67 -8.72 -12.35
C GLN A 119 -0.73 -10.18 -11.88
N PRO A 120 -1.12 -11.12 -12.76
CA PRO A 120 -1.11 -12.54 -12.43
C PRO A 120 0.26 -13.01 -11.93
N GLY A 121 0.26 -13.75 -10.83
CA GLY A 121 1.46 -14.35 -10.26
C GLY A 121 2.20 -13.50 -9.23
N MET A 122 1.76 -12.26 -8.95
CA MET A 122 2.38 -11.40 -7.92
C MET A 122 1.98 -11.80 -6.49
N THR A 123 2.85 -11.49 -5.54
CA THR A 123 2.51 -11.34 -4.11
C THR A 123 2.20 -9.88 -3.80
N VAL A 124 0.98 -9.59 -3.35
CA VAL A 124 0.50 -8.23 -3.08
C VAL A 124 0.02 -8.15 -1.63
N VAL A 125 0.40 -7.09 -0.93
CA VAL A 125 -0.10 -6.76 0.42
C VAL A 125 -0.72 -5.37 0.42
N CYS A 126 -1.68 -5.16 1.32
CA CYS A 126 -2.37 -3.90 1.52
C CYS A 126 -2.49 -3.62 3.03
#